data_AF-Q3T8I2-F1
#
_entry.id   AF-Q3T8I2-F1
#
_cell.length_a   1.000
_cell.length_b   1.000
_cell.length_c   1.000
_cell.angle_alpha   90.00
_cell.angle_beta   90.00
_cell.angle_gamma   90.00
#
_symmetry.space_group_name_H-M   'P 1'
#
loop_
_entity.id
_entity.type
_entity.pdbx_description
1 polymer ?
#
loop_
_entity_poly.entity_id
_entity_poly.type
_entity_poly.pdbx_seq_one_letter_code
_entity_poly.pdbx_strand_id
1 'polypeptide(L)' 'MNLENTVKFHSPKSPQLSDSPRATASDSLTNTDVMAAFGMAQSPAPLGFSASSGKMNLSDNDKRKAIQLLV' A
#
# COMPACT_ATOMS: atom_id res chain seq x y z
N MET A 1 -7.99 -1.57 -6.80
CA MET A 1 -6.78 -2.04 -6.07
C MET A 1 -7.26 -2.97 -4.96
N ASN A 2 -6.67 -4.16 -4.80
CA ASN A 2 -7.00 -5.05 -3.68
C ASN A 2 -6.28 -4.57 -2.42
N LEU A 3 -7.04 -4.10 -1.42
CA LEU A 3 -6.52 -3.47 -0.21
C LEU A 3 -5.71 -4.45 0.65
N GLU A 4 -6.02 -5.74 0.67
CA GLU A 4 -5.19 -6.72 1.38
C GLU A 4 -3.77 -6.83 0.81
N ASN A 5 -3.61 -6.59 -0.49
CA ASN A 5 -2.34 -6.74 -1.19
C ASN A 5 -1.40 -5.55 -0.96
N THR A 6 -1.86 -4.53 -0.24
CA THR A 6 -1.13 -3.28 0.01
C THR A 6 -0.13 -3.43 1.15
N VAL A 7 -0.45 -4.27 2.12
CA VAL A 7 0.35 -4.54 3.33
C VAL A 7 1.76 -5.01 2.99
N LYS A 8 1.92 -5.79 1.91
CA LYS A 8 3.24 -6.29 1.47
C LYS A 8 4.21 -5.17 1.08
N PHE A 9 3.70 -3.99 0.73
CA PHE A 9 4.52 -2.83 0.37
C PHE A 9 4.91 -1.96 1.57
N HIS A 10 4.36 -2.24 2.76
CA HIS A 10 4.77 -1.60 4.02
C HIS A 10 5.88 -2.39 4.75
N SER A 11 6.33 -3.49 4.18
CA SER A 11 7.45 -4.29 4.69
C SER A 11 8.63 -4.23 3.71
N PRO A 12 9.87 -4.34 4.21
CA PRO A 12 11.03 -4.47 3.34
C PRO A 12 10.86 -5.67 2.41
N LYS A 13 11.14 -5.47 1.12
CA LYS A 13 11.12 -6.57 0.15
C LYS A 13 12.27 -7.51 0.48
N SER A 14 12.02 -8.82 0.53
CA SER A 14 13.10 -9.79 0.72
C SER A 14 14.11 -9.68 -0.42
N PRO A 15 15.41 -9.90 -0.14
CA PRO A 15 16.41 -9.97 -1.19
C PRO A 15 16.02 -11.06 -2.19
N GLN A 16 15.93 -10.70 -3.47
CA GLN A 16 15.79 -11.67 -4.55
C GLN A 16 17.17 -12.29 -4.80
N LEU A 17 17.47 -13.40 -4.14
CA LEU A 17 18.60 -14.28 -4.46
C LEU A 17 18.16 -15.22 -5.57
N SER A 18 18.44 -14.83 -6.82
CA SER A 18 18.17 -15.64 -8.01
C SER A 18 19.36 -15.57 -8.94
N ASP A 19 19.73 -16.70 -9.55
CA ASP A 19 20.77 -16.80 -10.59
C ASP A 19 20.22 -16.38 -11.98
N SER A 20 18.93 -16.01 -12.04
CA SER A 20 18.33 -15.46 -13.26
C SER A 20 18.97 -14.09 -13.59
N PRO A 21 19.45 -13.87 -14.82
CA PRO A 21 19.90 -12.56 -15.26
C PRO A 21 18.83 -11.50 -14.97
N ARG A 22 19.24 -10.30 -14.52
CA ARG A 22 18.30 -9.18 -14.28
C ARG A 22 17.52 -8.93 -15.57
N ALA A 23 16.26 -9.34 -15.61
CA ALA A 23 15.37 -9.09 -16.73
C ALA A 23 15.22 -7.57 -16.92
N THR A 24 15.49 -7.09 -18.13
CA THR A 24 15.27 -5.69 -18.52
C THR A 24 13.79 -5.36 -18.71
N ALA A 25 12.93 -6.39 -18.74
CA ALA A 25 11.48 -6.25 -18.73
C ALA A 25 11.01 -5.96 -17.29
N SER A 26 10.78 -4.67 -17.02
CA SER A 26 10.32 -4.14 -15.74
C SER A 26 8.80 -4.27 -15.57
N ASP A 27 8.23 -5.47 -15.76
CA ASP A 27 6.78 -5.69 -15.53
C ASP A 27 6.42 -5.68 -14.03
N SER A 28 7.41 -5.49 -13.15
CA SER A 28 7.17 -5.24 -11.73
C SER A 28 6.74 -3.81 -11.53
N LEU A 29 5.52 -3.62 -11.00
CA LEU A 29 5.12 -2.35 -10.37
C LEU A 29 6.24 -1.86 -9.45
N THR A 30 6.69 -0.63 -9.67
CA THR A 30 7.70 -0.01 -8.81
C THR A 30 7.02 0.48 -7.53
N ASN A 31 7.79 0.67 -6.46
CA ASN A 31 7.25 1.22 -5.21
C ASN A 31 6.60 2.60 -5.45
N THR A 32 7.13 3.38 -6.40
CA THR A 32 6.57 4.67 -6.80
C THR A 32 5.17 4.53 -7.39
N ASP A 33 4.98 3.58 -8.31
CA ASP A 33 3.66 3.33 -8.94
C ASP A 33 2.62 2.91 -7.89
N VAL A 34 3.05 2.11 -6.92
CA VAL A 34 2.20 1.66 -5.81
C VAL A 34 1.81 2.82 -4.90
N MET A 35 2.75 3.72 -4.57
CA MET A 35 2.44 4.91 -3.77
C MET A 35 1.50 5.87 -4.51
N ALA A 36 1.67 6.04 -5.82
CA ALA A 36 0.75 6.82 -6.64
C ALA A 36 -0.66 6.22 -6.64
N ALA A 37 -0.76 4.88 -6.75
CA ALA A 37 -2.03 4.17 -6.67
C ALA A 37 -2.72 4.34 -5.30
N PHE A 38 -1.96 4.39 -4.19
CA PHE A 38 -2.53 4.70 -2.87
C PHE A 38 -3.14 6.09 -2.80
N GLY A 39 -2.45 7.11 -3.31
CA GLY A 39 -2.98 8.47 -3.36
C GLY A 39 -4.29 8.55 -4.18
N MET A 40 -4.32 7.87 -5.33
CA MET A 40 -5.52 7.80 -6.18
C MET A 40 -6.68 7.05 -5.52
N ALA A 41 -6.40 6.00 -4.72
CA ALA A 41 -7.43 5.26 -3.99
C ALA A 41 -7.96 6.01 -2.76
N GLN A 42 -7.11 6.78 -2.09
CA GLN A 42 -7.49 7.56 -0.90
C GLN A 42 -8.41 8.74 -1.26
N SER A 43 -8.20 9.39 -2.40
CA SER A 43 -8.95 10.59 -2.80
C SER A 43 -10.49 10.40 -2.86
N PRO A 44 -11.04 9.37 -3.52
CA PRO A 44 -12.49 9.15 -3.57
C PRO A 44 -13.07 8.45 -2.32
N ALA A 45 -12.26 7.74 -1.53
CA ALA A 45 -12.74 6.92 -0.41
C ALA A 45 -11.82 7.02 0.83
N PRO A 46 -11.68 8.22 1.44
CA PRO A 46 -10.71 8.46 2.52
C PRO A 46 -11.04 7.67 3.79
N LEU A 47 -12.33 7.48 4.11
CA LEU A 47 -12.77 6.67 5.26
C LEU A 47 -12.35 5.20 5.07
N GLY A 48 -12.73 4.59 3.96
CA GLY A 48 -12.50 3.16 3.71
C GLY A 48 -11.00 2.84 3.65
N PHE A 49 -10.22 3.70 3.00
CA PHE A 49 -8.76 3.58 2.99
C PHE A 49 -8.19 3.66 4.41
N SER A 50 -8.51 4.71 5.17
CA SER A 50 -7.98 4.91 6.53
C SER A 50 -8.40 3.78 7.49
N ALA A 51 -9.64 3.29 7.40
CA ALA A 51 -10.14 2.19 8.20
C ALA A 51 -9.39 0.87 7.92
N SER A 52 -9.14 0.57 6.65
CA SER A 52 -8.39 -0.63 6.24
C SER A 52 -6.92 -0.56 6.69
N SER A 53 -6.25 0.58 6.47
CA SER A 53 -4.88 0.82 6.89
C SER A 53 -4.72 0.76 8.41
N GLY A 54 -5.70 1.31 9.14
CA GLY A 54 -5.74 1.26 10.58
C GLY A 54 -5.94 -0.16 11.13
N LYS A 55 -6.85 -0.94 10.53
CA LYS A 55 -7.07 -2.35 10.90
C LYS A 55 -5.82 -3.21 10.71
N MET A 56 -5.04 -2.95 9.66
CA MET A 56 -3.80 -3.67 9.37
C MET A 56 -2.57 -3.13 10.13
N ASN A 57 -2.77 -2.19 11.07
CA ASN A 57 -1.71 -1.57 11.87
C ASN A 57 -0.60 -0.89 11.05
N LEU A 58 -0.93 -0.34 9.88
CA LEU A 58 0.05 0.32 9.01
C LEU A 58 0.39 1.75 9.46
N SER A 59 -0.56 2.43 10.11
CA SER A 59 -0.45 3.83 10.50
C SER A 59 -1.41 4.15 11.64
N ASP A 60 -0.89 4.65 12.76
CA ASP A 60 -1.73 5.09 13.88
C ASP A 60 -2.48 6.40 13.58
N ASN A 61 -1.94 7.22 12.67
CA ASN A 61 -2.63 8.40 12.18
C ASN A 61 -3.88 8.01 11.39
N ASP A 62 -3.81 6.96 10.56
CA ASP A 62 -4.95 6.51 9.77
C ASP A 62 -6.04 5.86 10.64
N LYS A 63 -5.66 5.19 11.74
CA LYS A 63 -6.63 4.75 12.76
C LYS A 63 -7.42 5.93 13.34
N ARG A 64 -6.73 7.01 13.73
CA ARG A 64 -7.37 8.20 14.29
C ARG A 64 -8.23 8.91 13.26
N LYS A 65 -7.74 9.06 12.03
CA LYS A 65 -8.49 9.63 10.91
C LYS A 65 -9.74 8.82 10.58
N ALA A 66 -9.67 7.48 10.61
CA ALA A 66 -10.84 6.64 10.37
C ALA A 66 -11.95 6.91 11.39
N ILE A 67 -11.60 7.13 12.67
CA ILE A 67 -12.57 7.51 13.71
C ILE A 67 -13.15 8.91 13.43
N GLN A 68 -12.31 9.88 13.04
CA GLN A 68 -12.76 11.23 12.73
C GLN A 68 -13.68 11.32 11.51
N LEU A 69 -13.45 10.48 10.50
CA LEU A 69 -14.24 10.46 9.27
C LEU A 69 -15.55 9.65 9.39
N LEU A 70 -15.70 8.86 10.46
CA LEU A 70 -16.90 8.03 10.71
C LEU A 70 -18.08 8.86 11.27
N VAL A 71 -17.84 10.12 11.63
CA VAL A 71 -18.82 11.06 12.20
C VAL A 71 -19.33 11.98 11.10
#